data_AF-A0A2S6AZM6-F1
#
_entry.id   AF-A0A2S6AZM6-F1
#
_cell.length_a   1.000
_cell.length_b   1.000
_cell.length_c   1.000
_cell.angle_alpha   90.00
_cell.angle_beta   90.00
_cell.angle_gamma   90.00
#
_symmetry.space_group_name_H-M   'P 1'
#
loop_
_entity.id
_entity.type
_entity.pdbx_description
1 polymer ?
#
loop_
_entity_poly.entity_id
_entity_poly.type
_entity_poly.pdbx_seq_one_letter_code
_entity_poly.pdbx_strand_id
1 'polypeptide(L)'
;AIEKATRQQLKDDYEARVLDTRSDMQRLVADLATLTQQRAALAAHAQQLDTARHAAEAAWQQRLLDWPTYLAIRSNALSADLDLLDLQQQQATQAIALEALLGNTDLATAHPVSVKAATP
;
A
#
# COMPACT_ATOMS: atom_id res chain seq x y z
N ALA A 1 -28.33 23.29 -34.73
CA ALA A 1 -27.18 22.40 -35.03
C ALA A 1 -26.13 22.43 -33.92
N ILE A 2 -25.69 23.61 -33.48
CA ILE A 2 -24.64 23.79 -32.45
C ILE A 2 -25.00 23.12 -31.11
N GLU A 3 -26.18 23.36 -30.54
CA GLU A 3 -26.58 22.74 -29.25
C GLU A 3 -26.57 21.19 -29.26
N LYS A 4 -26.89 20.57 -30.41
CA LYS A 4 -26.89 19.10 -30.53
C LYS A 4 -25.47 18.54 -30.59
N ALA A 5 -24.56 19.25 -31.26
CA ALA A 5 -23.14 18.94 -31.25
C ALA A 5 -22.56 19.08 -29.83
N THR A 6 -22.97 20.09 -29.06
CA THR A 6 -22.51 20.28 -27.67
C THR A 6 -23.03 19.19 -26.72
N ARG A 7 -24.29 18.73 -26.87
CA ARG A 7 -24.80 17.60 -26.07
C ARG A 7 -24.14 16.28 -26.45
N GLN A 8 -23.86 16.06 -27.73
CA GLN A 8 -23.15 14.87 -28.19
C GLN A 8 -21.74 14.85 -27.63
N GLN A 9 -21.02 15.99 -27.68
CA GLN A 9 -19.70 16.13 -27.09
C GLN A 9 -19.70 15.80 -25.59
N LEU A 10 -20.64 16.36 -24.81
CA LEU A 10 -20.74 16.09 -23.37
C LEU A 10 -21.02 14.60 -23.07
N LYS A 11 -21.82 13.95 -23.92
CA LYS A 11 -22.09 12.51 -23.79
C LYS A 11 -20.83 11.70 -24.08
N ASP A 12 -20.13 12.00 -25.17
CA ASP A 12 -18.91 11.30 -25.56
C ASP A 12 -17.82 11.46 -24.49
N ASP A 13 -17.66 12.68 -23.95
CA ASP A 13 -16.73 12.98 -22.86
C ASP A 13 -17.10 12.21 -21.57
N TYR A 14 -18.39 12.07 -21.27
CA TYR A 14 -18.85 11.27 -20.12
C TYR A 14 -18.57 9.78 -20.31
N GLU A 15 -18.91 9.23 -21.48
CA GLU A 15 -18.65 7.83 -21.80
C GLU A 15 -17.15 7.51 -21.75
N ALA A 16 -16.30 8.41 -22.24
CA ALA A 16 -14.85 8.30 -22.14
C ALA A 16 -14.38 8.25 -20.68
N ARG A 17 -14.85 9.17 -19.82
CA ARG A 17 -14.50 9.20 -18.39
C ARG A 17 -14.91 7.92 -17.65
N VAL A 18 -16.10 7.39 -17.95
CA VAL A 18 -16.58 6.14 -17.34
C VAL A 18 -15.72 4.95 -17.75
N LEU A 19 -15.34 4.87 -19.02
CA LEU A 19 -14.47 3.80 -19.52
C LEU A 19 -13.07 3.87 -18.91
N ASP A 20 -12.50 5.07 -18.82
CA ASP A 20 -11.19 5.33 -18.22
C ASP A 20 -11.17 4.91 -16.75
N THR A 21 -12.14 5.39 -15.96
CA THR A 21 -12.30 5.04 -14.54
C THR A 21 -12.44 3.53 -14.33
N ARG A 22 -13.20 2.84 -15.19
CA ARG A 22 -13.36 1.38 -15.12
C ARG A 22 -12.05 0.65 -15.39
N SER A 23 -11.28 1.12 -16.36
CA SER A 23 -9.99 0.54 -16.71
C SER A 23 -8.98 0.72 -15.58
N ASP A 24 -8.97 1.89 -14.95
CA ASP A 24 -8.11 2.17 -13.80
C ASP A 24 -8.49 1.34 -12.57
N MET A 25 -9.79 1.16 -12.28
CA MET A 25 -10.23 0.23 -11.23
C MET A 25 -9.73 -1.19 -11.46
N GLN A 26 -9.85 -1.69 -12.69
CA GLN A 26 -9.41 -3.05 -13.03
C GLN A 26 -7.90 -3.22 -12.85
N ARG A 27 -7.11 -2.20 -13.25
CA ARG A 27 -5.66 -2.19 -13.06
C ARG A 27 -5.30 -2.19 -11.57
N LEU A 28 -5.87 -1.28 -10.77
CA LEU A 28 -5.63 -1.21 -9.33
C LEU A 28 -5.98 -2.50 -8.58
N VAL A 29 -7.10 -3.14 -8.92
CA VAL A 29 -7.49 -4.43 -8.30
C VAL A 29 -6.51 -5.54 -8.66
N ALA A 30 -6.05 -5.61 -9.91
CA ALA A 30 -5.05 -6.59 -10.33
C ALA A 30 -3.68 -6.36 -9.66
N ASP A 31 -3.27 -5.10 -9.53
CA ASP A 31 -2.04 -4.71 -8.85
C ASP A 31 -2.11 -5.07 -7.36
N LEU A 32 -3.21 -4.77 -6.68
CA LEU A 32 -3.43 -5.14 -5.27
C LEU A 32 -3.41 -6.66 -5.04
N ALA A 33 -3.98 -7.44 -5.96
CA ALA A 33 -3.92 -8.90 -5.88
C ALA A 33 -2.47 -9.40 -6.03
N THR A 34 -1.71 -8.82 -6.95
CA THR A 34 -0.30 -9.13 -7.18
C THR A 34 0.54 -8.79 -5.94
N LEU A 35 0.37 -7.59 -5.38
CA LEU A 35 1.05 -7.17 -4.14
C LEU A 35 0.72 -8.09 -2.97
N THR A 36 -0.53 -8.53 -2.85
CA THR A 36 -0.95 -9.45 -1.78
C THR A 36 -0.24 -10.79 -1.86
N GLN A 37 -0.06 -11.33 -3.08
CA GLN A 37 0.71 -12.57 -3.29
C GLN A 37 2.20 -12.38 -2.99
N GLN A 38 2.80 -11.28 -3.47
CA GLN A 38 4.20 -10.96 -3.20
C GLN A 38 4.45 -10.80 -1.69
N ARG A 39 3.50 -10.20 -0.96
CA ARG A 39 3.59 -10.01 0.49
C ARG A 39 3.69 -11.32 1.25
N ALA A 40 2.95 -12.35 0.84
CA ALA A 40 3.03 -13.65 1.50
C ALA A 40 4.43 -14.27 1.34
N ALA A 41 5.02 -14.16 0.14
CA ALA A 41 6.36 -14.66 -0.12
C ALA A 41 7.44 -13.88 0.65
N LEU A 42 7.37 -12.53 0.64
CA LEU A 42 8.31 -11.69 1.40
C LEU A 42 8.18 -11.91 2.91
N ALA A 43 6.96 -12.04 3.43
CA ALA A 43 6.75 -12.31 4.85
C ALA A 43 7.37 -13.65 5.28
N ALA A 44 7.21 -14.69 4.46
CA ALA A 44 7.84 -15.99 4.71
C ALA A 44 9.38 -15.89 4.67
N HIS A 45 9.93 -15.13 3.72
CA HIS A 45 11.37 -14.91 3.62
C HIS A 45 11.94 -14.13 4.81
N ALA A 46 11.28 -13.03 5.21
CA ALA A 46 11.65 -12.25 6.39
C ALA A 46 11.64 -13.11 7.66
N GLN A 47 10.60 -13.93 7.84
CA GLN A 47 10.50 -14.86 8.97
C GLN A 47 11.64 -15.90 9.00
N GLN A 48 12.06 -16.41 7.83
CA GLN A 48 13.19 -17.33 7.74
C GLN A 48 14.50 -16.66 8.17
N LEU A 49 14.73 -15.43 7.71
CA LEU A 49 15.94 -14.67 8.07
C LEU A 49 15.92 -14.22 9.54
N ASP A 50 14.76 -13.91 10.11
CA ASP A 50 14.64 -13.62 11.53
C ASP A 50 14.96 -14.85 12.40
N THR A 51 14.52 -16.03 11.97
CA THR A 51 14.89 -17.30 12.61
C THR A 51 16.41 -17.53 12.54
N ALA A 52 17.02 -17.29 11.37
CA ALA A 52 18.46 -17.39 11.20
C ALA A 52 19.23 -16.38 12.08
N ARG A 53 18.72 -15.14 12.19
CA ARG A 53 19.24 -14.09 13.07
C ARG A 53 19.21 -14.52 14.52
N HIS A 54 18.10 -15.09 14.99
CA HIS A 54 17.98 -15.59 16.36
C HIS A 54 18.96 -16.74 16.66
N ALA A 55 19.12 -17.68 15.73
CA ALA A 55 20.11 -18.74 15.86
C ALA A 55 21.55 -18.20 15.87
N ALA A 56 21.86 -17.24 14.98
CA ALA A 56 23.16 -16.59 14.90
C ALA A 56 23.50 -15.80 16.17
N GLU A 57 22.50 -15.12 16.75
CA GLU A 57 22.66 -14.40 18.02
C GLU A 57 23.03 -15.35 19.16
N ALA A 58 22.35 -16.50 19.26
CA ALA A 58 22.68 -17.53 20.26
C ALA A 58 24.09 -18.10 20.03
N ALA A 59 24.46 -18.39 18.78
CA ALA A 59 25.79 -18.93 18.44
C ALA A 59 26.91 -17.92 18.74
N TRP A 60 26.69 -16.64 18.46
CA TRP A 60 27.65 -15.57 18.79
C TRP A 60 27.83 -15.43 20.30
N GLN A 61 26.75 -15.44 21.08
CA GLN A 61 26.82 -15.40 22.55
C GLN A 61 27.60 -16.59 23.13
N GLN A 62 27.52 -17.75 22.48
CA GLN A 62 28.28 -18.95 22.85
C GLN A 62 29.72 -18.97 22.28
N ARG A 63 30.16 -17.91 21.59
CA ARG A 63 31.45 -17.82 20.86
C ARG A 63 31.63 -18.91 19.78
N LEU A 64 30.54 -19.48 19.29
CA LEU A 64 30.51 -20.45 18.19
C LEU A 64 30.43 -19.77 16.83
N LEU A 65 30.09 -18.47 16.80
CA LEU A 65 30.01 -17.64 15.61
C LEU A 65 30.86 -16.38 15.78
N ASP A 66 31.62 -16.01 14.76
CA ASP A 66 32.39 -14.78 14.77
C ASP A 66 31.48 -13.55 14.58
N TRP A 67 31.96 -12.41 15.10
CA TRP A 67 31.23 -11.16 15.06
C TRP A 67 30.87 -10.69 13.63
N PRO A 68 31.80 -10.68 12.65
CA PRO A 68 31.47 -10.35 11.26
C PRO A 68 30.34 -11.19 10.67
N THR A 69 30.36 -12.51 10.85
CA THR A 69 29.33 -13.40 10.33
C THR A 69 27.97 -13.15 10.99
N TYR A 70 27.93 -12.96 12.31
CA TYR A 70 26.71 -12.55 13.01
C TYR A 70 26.14 -11.23 12.45
N LEU A 71 27.01 -10.23 12.26
CA LEU A 71 26.59 -8.92 11.77
C LEU A 71 26.01 -9.01 10.35
N ALA A 72 26.60 -9.83 9.47
CA ALA A 72 26.08 -10.07 8.13
C ALA A 72 24.68 -10.70 8.17
N ILE A 73 24.46 -11.72 9.00
CA ILE A 73 23.14 -12.35 9.16
C ILE A 73 22.12 -11.35 9.70
N ARG A 74 22.49 -10.56 10.71
CA ARG A 74 21.63 -9.52 11.27
C ARG A 74 21.28 -8.44 10.24
N SER A 75 22.25 -8.01 9.43
CA SER A 75 22.02 -7.04 8.36
C SER A 75 21.06 -7.57 7.30
N ASN A 76 21.19 -8.85 6.92
CA ASN A 76 20.31 -9.46 5.93
C ASN A 76 18.86 -9.58 6.43
N ALA A 77 18.68 -9.99 7.70
CA ALA A 77 17.35 -10.02 8.33
C ALA A 77 16.71 -8.63 8.36
N LEU A 78 17.47 -7.61 8.77
CA LEU A 78 17.00 -6.22 8.77
C LEU A 78 16.60 -5.74 7.36
N SER A 79 17.39 -6.07 6.33
CA SER A 79 17.05 -5.70 4.96
C SER A 79 15.74 -6.33 4.51
N ALA A 80 15.50 -7.61 4.82
CA ALA A 80 14.27 -8.29 4.45
C ALA A 80 13.04 -7.73 5.19
N ASP A 81 13.19 -7.30 6.44
CA ASP A 81 12.13 -6.61 7.18
C ASP A 81 11.79 -5.25 6.55
N LEU A 82 12.80 -4.50 6.08
CA LEU A 82 12.60 -3.23 5.37
C LEU A 82 11.91 -3.44 4.02
N ASP A 83 12.30 -4.46 3.25
CA ASP A 83 11.66 -4.81 1.99
C ASP A 83 10.16 -5.17 2.20
N LEU A 84 9.86 -5.90 3.26
CA LEU A 84 8.47 -6.22 3.63
C LEU A 84 7.69 -4.96 4.01
N LEU A 85 8.30 -4.02 4.73
CA LEU A 85 7.66 -2.77 5.13
C LEU A 85 7.37 -1.87 3.92
N ASP A 86 8.31 -1.77 2.97
CA ASP A 86 8.11 -1.02 1.74
C ASP A 86 6.93 -1.57 0.92
N LEU A 87 6.86 -2.91 0.79
CA LEU A 87 5.74 -3.55 0.11
C LEU A 87 4.39 -3.29 0.81
N GLN A 88 4.36 -3.31 2.14
CA GLN A 88 3.15 -2.97 2.91
C GLN A 88 2.73 -1.51 2.67
N GLN A 89 3.68 -0.58 2.59
CA GLN A 89 3.40 0.82 2.29
C GLN A 89 2.83 1.00 0.88
N GLN A 90 3.40 0.32 -0.12
CA GLN A 90 2.88 0.33 -1.49
C GLN A 90 1.45 -0.21 -1.54
N GLN A 91 1.16 -1.30 -0.84
CA GLN A 91 -0.18 -1.87 -0.75
C GLN A 91 -1.17 -0.90 -0.12
N ALA A 92 -0.81 -0.27 1.00
CA ALA A 92 -1.66 0.73 1.65
C ALA A 92 -1.94 1.93 0.74
N THR A 93 -0.92 2.40 0.01
CA THR A 93 -1.04 3.52 -0.94
C THR A 93 -2.01 3.19 -2.07
N GLN A 94 -1.91 1.99 -2.65
CA GLN A 94 -2.82 1.54 -3.71
C GLN A 94 -4.25 1.34 -3.20
N ALA A 95 -4.43 0.84 -1.98
CA ALA A 95 -5.74 0.70 -1.36
C ALA A 95 -6.42 2.08 -1.18
N ILE A 96 -5.68 3.07 -0.68
CA ILE A 96 -6.17 4.45 -0.56
C ILE A 96 -6.51 5.05 -1.93
N ALA A 97 -5.67 4.81 -2.95
CA ALA A 97 -5.94 5.27 -4.31
C ALA A 97 -7.25 4.67 -4.86
N LEU A 98 -7.50 3.39 -4.58
CA LEU A 98 -8.74 2.72 -4.95
C LEU A 98 -9.95 3.31 -4.21
N GLU A 99 -9.85 3.53 -2.89
CA GLU A 99 -10.91 4.16 -2.10
C GLU A 99 -11.26 5.56 -2.62
N ALA A 100 -10.24 6.36 -2.96
CA ALA A 100 -10.41 7.69 -3.54
C ALA A 100 -11.11 7.64 -4.91
N LEU A 101 -10.73 6.69 -5.77
CA LEU A 101 -11.35 6.50 -7.09
C LEU A 101 -12.82 6.05 -6.99
N LEU A 102 -13.14 5.24 -5.98
CA LEU A 102 -14.51 4.79 -5.71
C LEU A 102 -15.39 5.88 -5.09
N GLY A 103 -14.85 7.08 -4.85
CA GLY A 103 -15.56 8.18 -4.20
C GLY A 103 -15.77 7.97 -2.70
N ASN A 104 -15.07 7.00 -2.10
CA ASN A 104 -15.10 6.71 -0.68
C ASN A 104 -13.94 7.41 0.02
N THR A 105 -13.93 8.75 -0.02
CA THR A 105 -12.95 9.59 0.70
C THR A 105 -13.38 9.90 2.14
N ASP A 106 -14.04 8.97 2.82
CA ASP A 106 -14.27 9.05 4.27
C ASP A 106 -12.99 8.68 5.05
N LEU A 107 -11.88 9.33 4.72
CA LEU A 107 -10.73 9.45 5.61
C LEU A 107 -11.12 10.47 6.68
N ALA A 108 -11.85 9.99 7.71
CA ALA A 108 -12.18 10.71 8.94
C ALA A 108 -12.61 12.18 8.74
N THR A 109 -13.89 12.40 8.44
CA THR A 109 -14.53 13.66 8.83
C THR A 109 -14.59 13.71 10.35
N ALA A 110 -13.50 14.14 10.99
CA ALA A 110 -13.58 14.69 12.34
C ALA A 110 -14.54 15.88 12.24
N HIS A 111 -15.80 15.65 12.58
CA HIS A 111 -16.83 16.68 12.59
C HIS A 111 -16.41 17.74 13.61
N PRO A 112 -16.08 18.99 13.22
CA PRO A 112 -16.05 20.06 14.19
C PRO A 112 -17.51 20.27 14.65
N VAL A 113 -17.77 19.86 15.88
CA VAL A 113 -19.00 20.15 16.63
C VAL A 113 -19.40 21.62 16.40
N SER A 114 -20.62 21.80 15.91
CA SER A 114 -21.26 23.11 15.71
C SER A 114 -21.21 23.94 16.99
N VAL A 115 -20.38 24.98 17.03
CA VAL A 115 -20.54 26.07 17.98
C VAL A 115 -21.49 27.07 17.34
N LYS A 116 -22.77 26.92 17.69
CA LYS A 116 -23.83 27.91 17.47
C LYS A 116 -23.43 29.20 18.17
N ALA A 117 -22.90 30.17 17.43
CA ALA A 117 -22.69 31.52 17.94
C ALA A 117 -24.04 32.21 18.08
N ALA A 118 -24.40 32.49 19.33
CA ALA A 118 -25.55 33.30 19.70
C ALA A 118 -25.37 34.74 19.18
N THR A 119 -26.48 35.26 18.66
CA THR A 119 -26.72 36.63 18.22
C THR A 119 -26.45 37.65 19.33
N PRO A 120 -25.94 38.85 19.02
CA PRO A 120 -26.31 40.07 19.73
C PRO A 120 -27.50 40.78 19.06
#